data_AF-A0A2M7N8C0-F1
#
_entry.id   AF-A0A2M7N8C0-F1
#
_cell.length_a   1.000
_cell.length_b   1.000
_cell.length_c   1.000
_cell.angle_alpha   90.00
_cell.angle_beta   90.00
_cell.angle_gamma   90.00
#
_symmetry.space_group_name_H-M   'P 1'
#
loop_
_entity.id
_entity.type
_entity.pdbx_description
1 polymer ?
#
loop_
_entity_poly.entity_id
_entity_poly.type
_entity_poly.pdbx_seq_one_letter_code
_entity_poly.pdbx_strand_id
1 'polypeptide(L)'
;KAAPLVVISANALEAQRLVAEIPFFAPDLRVHLLPDWETLPYDQFSPHQDLISERLATLHHVSSQSCDVLVVPVTTALYPLPPVEYLAAYTFFLKRGEKLDLPGLREQMTFAGYSHVQQVLSPGEFCVRGGIIDLFAMGSVLPYRIDLFDDEIETIATFDVDTQRTLYPVPEIRLLPAREFPLDEKSQAHFRQRFRDSFEGDPSKSRIYKEVSRGNAPAGIEYYLPLFFERTATLFDYLPKKATLCLHGKVDEAIQQFGVEAASRYNLLRGDPQHPLLPLRELFMDSEAFFIALKAFARLDILPSPEEALAARSQQGSGNENAPKNLALCATAALPNIAVNRHAEIPTQAFAQFLEGFDGRTLLLADS
;
A
#
# COMPACT_ATOMS: atom_id res chain seq x y z
N LYS A 1 -22.00 -7.06 -7.04
CA LYS A 1 -21.18 -6.79 -5.84
C LYS A 1 -21.21 -5.29 -5.58
N ALA A 2 -21.27 -4.86 -4.31
CA ALA A 2 -21.16 -3.45 -3.96
C ALA A 2 -19.78 -2.92 -4.39
N ALA A 3 -19.70 -1.65 -4.78
CA ALA A 3 -18.44 -1.02 -5.12
C ALA A 3 -17.71 -0.61 -3.82
N PRO A 4 -16.37 -0.64 -3.77
CA PRO A 4 -15.64 -0.34 -2.56
C PRO A 4 -15.76 1.13 -2.16
N LEU A 5 -15.72 1.37 -0.85
CA LEU A 5 -15.43 2.69 -0.29
C LEU A 5 -13.91 2.84 -0.20
N VAL A 6 -13.35 3.94 -0.70
CA VAL A 6 -11.92 4.23 -0.61
C VAL A 6 -11.73 5.46 0.27
N VAL A 7 -11.21 5.26 1.47
CA VAL A 7 -10.93 6.33 2.43
C VAL A 7 -9.51 6.81 2.25
N ILE A 8 -9.35 8.05 1.78
CA ILE A 8 -8.05 8.72 1.65
C ILE A 8 -7.88 9.62 2.86
N SER A 9 -7.03 9.21 3.81
CA SER A 9 -6.78 9.97 5.03
C SER A 9 -5.66 11.00 4.85
N ALA A 10 -5.75 12.12 5.57
CA ALA A 10 -4.70 13.13 5.54
C ALA A 10 -3.36 12.67 6.17
N ASN A 11 -3.37 11.64 7.03
CA ASN A 11 -2.17 11.08 7.64
C ASN A 11 -2.28 9.57 7.93
N ALA A 12 -1.14 8.92 8.12
CA ALA A 12 -1.04 7.48 8.31
C ALA A 12 -1.60 6.98 9.65
N LEU A 13 -1.48 7.77 10.73
CA LEU A 13 -2.03 7.40 12.05
C LEU A 13 -3.56 7.27 12.00
N GLU A 14 -4.22 8.22 11.34
CA GLU A 14 -5.67 8.18 11.13
C GLU A 14 -6.07 7.00 10.24
N ALA A 15 -5.28 6.67 9.21
CA ALA A 15 -5.55 5.48 8.39
C ALA A 15 -5.51 4.20 9.23
N GLN A 16 -4.48 4.01 10.05
CA GLN A 16 -4.36 2.85 10.93
C GLN A 16 -5.50 2.79 11.94
N ARG A 17 -5.88 3.92 12.55
CA ARG A 17 -7.03 3.99 13.46
C ARG A 17 -8.31 3.53 12.77
N LEU A 18 -8.59 4.02 11.57
CA LEU A 18 -9.79 3.66 10.81
C LEU A 18 -9.83 2.16 10.46
N VAL A 19 -8.68 1.57 10.11
CA VAL A 19 -8.58 0.13 9.84
C VAL A 19 -8.93 -0.70 11.09
N ALA A 20 -8.56 -0.23 12.28
CA ALA A 20 -8.90 -0.89 13.55
C ALA A 20 -10.37 -0.66 13.97
N GLU A 21 -10.91 0.55 13.75
CA GLU A 21 -12.25 0.93 14.24
C GLU A 21 -13.40 0.48 13.32
N ILE A 22 -13.22 0.44 12.00
CA ILE A 22 -14.31 0.08 11.07
C ILE A 22 -14.87 -1.33 11.34
N PRO A 23 -14.03 -2.38 11.54
CA PRO A 23 -14.52 -3.73 11.84
C PRO A 23 -15.33 -3.84 13.13
N PHE A 24 -15.13 -2.93 14.11
CA PHE A 24 -15.95 -2.89 15.32
C PHE A 24 -17.43 -2.62 15.00
N PHE A 25 -17.70 -1.70 14.06
CA PHE A 25 -19.07 -1.35 13.66
C PHE A 25 -19.62 -2.24 12.55
N ALA A 26 -18.75 -2.81 11.72
CA ALA A 26 -19.14 -3.62 10.56
C ALA A 26 -18.13 -4.78 10.34
N PRO A 27 -18.22 -5.85 11.15
CA PRO A 27 -17.22 -6.92 11.19
C PRO A 27 -17.15 -7.77 9.91
N ASP A 28 -18.22 -7.76 9.10
CA ASP A 28 -18.28 -8.50 7.84
C ASP A 28 -17.56 -7.79 6.68
N LEU A 29 -17.12 -6.53 6.87
CA LEU A 29 -16.41 -5.78 5.83
C LEU A 29 -14.96 -6.22 5.73
N ARG A 30 -14.51 -6.47 4.50
CA ARG A 30 -13.09 -6.68 4.20
C ARG A 30 -12.41 -5.33 4.07
N VAL A 31 -11.82 -4.88 5.17
CA VAL A 31 -11.07 -3.62 5.29
C VAL A 31 -9.60 -3.89 5.01
N HIS A 32 -9.01 -3.15 4.09
CA HIS A 32 -7.59 -3.24 3.73
C HIS A 32 -6.91 -1.88 3.83
N LEU A 33 -5.69 -1.86 4.35
CA LEU A 33 -4.78 -0.72 4.27
C LEU A 33 -3.89 -0.88 3.04
N LEU A 34 -3.68 0.18 2.27
CA LEU A 34 -2.52 0.26 1.38
C LEU A 34 -1.38 0.89 2.18
N PRO A 35 -0.40 0.11 2.65
CA PRO A 35 0.63 0.66 3.52
C PRO A 35 1.64 1.48 2.73
N ASP A 36 2.25 2.43 3.42
CA ASP A 36 3.35 3.22 2.87
C ASP A 36 4.60 2.37 2.67
N TRP A 37 5.56 2.88 1.91
CA TRP A 37 6.89 2.27 1.84
C TRP A 37 7.68 2.44 3.14
N GLU A 38 7.27 3.39 4.00
CA GLU A 38 7.97 3.78 5.22
C GLU A 38 9.42 4.24 4.97
N THR A 39 9.66 4.75 3.77
CA THR A 39 10.92 5.35 3.34
C THR A 39 10.70 6.80 2.91
N LEU A 40 11.69 7.66 3.18
CA LEU A 40 11.58 9.07 2.86
C LEU A 40 11.82 9.31 1.36
N PRO A 41 11.10 10.21 0.67
CA PRO A 41 11.32 10.50 -0.76
C PRO A 41 12.81 10.51 -1.17
N TYR A 42 13.17 9.72 -2.17
CA TYR A 42 14.57 9.55 -2.63
C TYR A 42 15.51 8.86 -1.62
N ASP A 43 14.99 8.04 -0.71
CA ASP A 43 15.83 7.25 0.18
C ASP A 43 16.73 6.27 -0.57
N GLN A 44 17.85 5.94 0.05
CA GLN A 44 18.76 4.90 -0.43
C GLN A 44 18.49 3.55 0.27
N PHE A 45 17.41 3.47 1.05
CA PHE A 45 16.88 2.24 1.62
C PHE A 45 15.68 1.78 0.79
N SER A 46 15.58 0.46 0.60
CA SER A 46 14.36 -0.14 0.04
C SER A 46 13.35 -0.42 1.16
N PRO A 47 12.05 -0.42 0.86
CA PRO A 47 11.01 -0.79 1.81
C PRO A 47 11.22 -2.22 2.34
N HIS A 48 10.70 -2.48 3.54
CA HIS A 48 10.71 -3.83 4.09
C HIS A 48 9.89 -4.78 3.20
N GLN A 49 10.32 -6.05 3.06
CA GLN A 49 9.64 -7.01 2.19
C GLN A 49 8.20 -7.30 2.63
N ASP A 50 7.92 -7.25 3.94
CA ASP A 50 6.56 -7.38 4.46
C ASP A 50 5.64 -6.25 3.98
N LEU A 51 6.15 -5.01 3.89
CA LEU A 51 5.39 -3.88 3.35
C LEU A 51 5.12 -4.08 1.87
N ILE A 52 6.12 -4.49 1.08
CA ILE A 52 5.93 -4.80 -0.35
C ILE A 52 4.90 -5.94 -0.54
N SER A 53 4.99 -6.98 0.28
CA SER A 53 4.07 -8.12 0.31
C SER A 53 2.63 -7.65 0.56
N GLU A 54 2.42 -6.84 1.59
CA GLU A 54 1.11 -6.30 1.97
C GLU A 54 0.56 -5.34 0.89
N ARG A 55 1.41 -4.47 0.31
CA ARG A 55 1.01 -3.57 -0.79
C ARG A 55 0.50 -4.36 -2.00
N LEU A 56 1.27 -5.34 -2.46
CA LEU A 56 0.90 -6.16 -3.60
C LEU A 56 -0.38 -6.95 -3.33
N ALA A 57 -0.56 -7.48 -2.11
CA ALA A 57 -1.82 -8.10 -1.70
C ALA A 57 -2.99 -7.12 -1.78
N THR A 58 -2.86 -5.93 -1.20
CA THR A 58 -3.91 -4.91 -1.20
C THR A 58 -4.28 -4.48 -2.62
N LEU A 59 -3.29 -4.20 -3.49
CA LEU A 59 -3.52 -3.87 -4.89
C LEU A 59 -4.22 -5.02 -5.65
N HIS A 60 -3.86 -6.26 -5.36
CA HIS A 60 -4.54 -7.44 -5.91
C HIS A 60 -5.98 -7.54 -5.38
N HIS A 61 -6.22 -7.32 -4.08
CA HIS A 61 -7.55 -7.37 -3.48
C HIS A 61 -8.50 -6.32 -4.07
N VAL A 62 -7.98 -5.11 -4.29
CA VAL A 62 -8.72 -4.01 -4.93
C VAL A 62 -9.05 -4.34 -6.39
N SER A 63 -8.07 -4.74 -7.19
CA SER A 63 -8.28 -5.06 -8.61
C SER A 63 -9.15 -6.30 -8.86
N SER A 64 -9.08 -7.30 -7.96
CA SER A 64 -9.93 -8.51 -7.99
C SER A 64 -11.34 -8.33 -7.40
N GLN A 65 -11.70 -7.11 -6.97
CA GLN A 65 -12.99 -6.80 -6.33
C GLN A 65 -13.26 -7.66 -5.08
N SER A 66 -12.21 -7.88 -4.29
CA SER A 66 -12.27 -8.58 -3.01
C SER A 66 -12.03 -7.67 -1.79
N CYS A 67 -12.08 -6.36 -2.00
CA CYS A 67 -12.00 -5.31 -0.97
C CYS A 67 -13.34 -4.58 -0.87
N ASP A 68 -13.85 -4.37 0.35
CA ASP A 68 -15.07 -3.58 0.60
C ASP A 68 -14.73 -2.16 1.05
N VAL A 69 -13.68 -1.99 1.85
CA VAL A 69 -13.13 -0.69 2.26
C VAL A 69 -11.62 -0.69 2.07
N LEU A 70 -11.13 0.22 1.24
CA LEU A 70 -9.70 0.52 1.11
C LEU A 70 -9.39 1.78 1.92
N VAL A 71 -8.44 1.71 2.83
CA VAL A 71 -7.91 2.87 3.54
C VAL A 71 -6.51 3.15 3.01
N VAL A 72 -6.21 4.42 2.72
CA VAL A 72 -4.90 4.83 2.18
C VAL A 72 -4.53 6.21 2.69
N PRO A 73 -3.32 6.40 3.26
CA PRO A 73 -2.81 7.74 3.53
C PRO A 73 -2.62 8.50 2.22
N VAL A 74 -2.97 9.78 2.18
CA VAL A 74 -2.84 10.57 0.96
C VAL A 74 -1.41 10.57 0.44
N THR A 75 -0.41 10.68 1.31
CA THR A 75 1.01 10.65 0.95
C THR A 75 1.40 9.38 0.20
N THR A 76 0.80 8.23 0.54
CA THR A 76 1.00 6.96 -0.16
C THR A 76 0.28 6.93 -1.50
N ALA A 77 -0.91 7.55 -1.61
CA ALA A 77 -1.69 7.61 -2.85
C ALA A 77 -1.05 8.49 -3.95
N LEU A 78 -0.09 9.36 -3.58
CA LEU A 78 0.60 10.23 -4.54
C LEU A 78 1.71 9.52 -5.33
N TYR A 79 2.17 8.36 -4.86
CA TYR A 79 3.25 7.61 -5.52
C TYR A 79 2.76 6.93 -6.81
N PRO A 80 3.65 6.66 -7.77
CA PRO A 80 3.32 5.87 -8.92
C PRO A 80 3.20 4.42 -8.47
N LEU A 81 2.33 3.66 -9.13
CA LEU A 81 2.16 2.24 -8.91
C LEU A 81 2.57 1.46 -10.17
N PRO A 82 2.92 0.17 -10.02
CA PRO A 82 3.02 -0.72 -11.18
C PRO A 82 1.74 -0.67 -12.01
N PRO A 83 1.81 -0.82 -13.34
CA PRO A 83 0.62 -0.98 -14.16
C PRO A 83 -0.28 -2.11 -13.65
N VAL A 84 -1.60 -1.96 -13.78
CA VAL A 84 -2.55 -2.99 -13.32
C VAL A 84 -2.30 -4.32 -14.05
N GLU A 85 -1.95 -4.23 -15.33
CA GLU A 85 -1.57 -5.35 -16.18
C GLU A 85 -0.28 -6.04 -15.74
N TYR A 86 0.65 -5.34 -15.09
CA TYR A 86 1.86 -5.95 -14.53
C TYR A 86 1.47 -6.90 -13.39
N LEU A 87 0.64 -6.42 -12.44
CA LEU A 87 0.21 -7.28 -11.33
C LEU A 87 -0.57 -8.49 -11.84
N ALA A 88 -1.47 -8.30 -12.81
CA ALA A 88 -2.26 -9.38 -13.39
C ALA A 88 -1.40 -10.40 -14.17
N ALA A 89 -0.41 -9.95 -14.94
CA ALA A 89 0.44 -10.82 -15.74
C ALA A 89 1.42 -11.67 -14.91
N TYR A 90 1.74 -11.22 -13.69
CA TYR A 90 2.67 -11.89 -12.78
C TYR A 90 1.97 -12.54 -11.58
N THR A 91 0.65 -12.69 -11.65
CA THR A 91 -0.12 -13.47 -10.67
C THR A 91 -0.31 -14.89 -11.17
N PHE A 92 0.20 -15.86 -10.42
CA PHE A 92 0.10 -17.29 -10.77
C PHE A 92 -0.55 -18.08 -9.63
N PHE A 93 -1.11 -19.24 -9.96
CA PHE A 93 -1.65 -20.18 -8.99
C PHE A 93 -0.91 -21.51 -9.12
N LEU A 94 -0.55 -22.10 -7.99
CA LEU A 94 -0.04 -23.47 -7.91
C LEU A 94 -1.05 -24.29 -7.12
N LYS A 95 -1.58 -25.36 -7.72
CA LYS A 95 -2.60 -26.18 -7.08
C LYS A 95 -2.11 -27.60 -6.85
N ARG A 96 -2.62 -28.21 -5.79
CA ARG A 96 -2.40 -29.63 -5.53
C ARG A 96 -2.89 -30.47 -6.71
N GLY A 97 -2.09 -31.46 -7.13
CA GLY A 97 -2.36 -32.37 -8.24
C GLY A 97 -1.98 -31.82 -9.62
N GLU A 98 -1.43 -30.59 -9.71
CA GLU A 98 -0.89 -30.07 -10.96
C GLU A 98 0.54 -30.58 -11.19
N LYS A 99 0.90 -30.75 -12.47
CA LYS A 99 2.29 -31.01 -12.87
C LYS A 99 3.11 -29.72 -12.77
N LEU A 100 4.30 -29.82 -12.21
CA LEU A 100 5.21 -28.71 -11.98
C LEU A 100 6.57 -28.98 -12.64
N ASP A 101 6.88 -28.22 -13.68
CA ASP A 101 8.21 -28.19 -14.27
C ASP A 101 9.15 -27.38 -13.36
N LEU A 102 9.94 -28.08 -12.56
CA LEU A 102 10.80 -27.47 -11.55
C LEU A 102 11.85 -26.50 -12.16
N PRO A 103 12.60 -26.85 -13.25
CA PRO A 103 13.41 -25.91 -14.00
C PRO A 103 12.64 -24.64 -14.43
N GLY A 104 11.47 -24.81 -15.06
CA GLY A 104 10.63 -23.70 -15.50
C GLY A 104 10.14 -22.82 -14.35
N LEU A 105 9.76 -23.42 -13.22
CA LEU A 105 9.38 -22.67 -12.02
C LEU A 105 10.53 -21.81 -11.50
N ARG A 106 11.76 -22.33 -11.46
CA ARG A 106 12.93 -21.56 -11.00
C ARG A 106 13.19 -20.33 -11.87
N GLU A 107 13.04 -20.50 -13.18
CA GLU A 107 13.13 -19.38 -14.13
C GLU A 107 12.00 -18.37 -13.90
N GLN A 108 10.76 -18.85 -13.74
CA GLN A 108 9.61 -18.00 -13.44
C GLN A 108 9.74 -17.25 -12.10
N MET A 109 10.26 -17.89 -11.05
CA MET A 109 10.50 -17.24 -9.76
C MET A 109 11.55 -16.14 -9.90
N THR A 110 12.63 -16.42 -10.63
CA THR A 110 13.69 -15.44 -10.90
C THR A 110 13.14 -14.26 -11.69
N PHE A 111 12.32 -14.53 -12.72
CA PHE A 111 11.63 -13.53 -13.54
C PHE A 111 10.65 -12.68 -12.72
N ALA A 112 9.93 -13.29 -11.78
CA ALA A 112 9.05 -12.61 -10.83
C ALA A 112 9.80 -11.88 -9.72
N GLY A 113 11.14 -11.95 -9.68
CA GLY A 113 12.00 -11.22 -8.74
C GLY A 113 12.23 -11.93 -7.40
N TYR A 114 11.85 -13.21 -7.27
CA TYR A 114 12.06 -13.98 -6.06
C TYR A 114 13.53 -14.34 -5.86
N SER A 115 13.96 -14.36 -4.59
CA SER A 115 15.32 -14.69 -4.20
C SER A 115 15.46 -16.18 -3.89
N HIS A 116 16.39 -16.85 -4.57
CA HIS A 116 16.73 -18.24 -4.26
C HIS A 116 17.68 -18.30 -3.06
N VAL A 117 17.20 -18.80 -1.93
CA VAL A 117 17.90 -18.83 -0.64
C VAL A 117 18.12 -20.27 -0.17
N GLN A 118 18.92 -20.45 0.89
CA GLN A 118 19.10 -21.78 1.50
C GLN A 118 17.92 -22.16 2.40
N GLN A 119 17.35 -21.17 3.08
CA GLN A 119 16.23 -21.31 3.99
C GLN A 119 15.35 -20.08 3.84
N VAL A 120 14.05 -20.32 3.71
CA VAL A 120 13.03 -19.28 3.53
C VAL A 120 12.67 -18.69 4.88
N LEU A 121 12.78 -17.37 4.99
CA LEU A 121 12.49 -16.58 6.20
C LEU A 121 11.55 -15.41 5.92
N SER A 122 11.64 -14.80 4.73
CA SER A 122 10.91 -13.56 4.41
C SER A 122 10.10 -13.69 3.11
N PRO A 123 9.02 -12.90 2.92
CA PRO A 123 8.30 -12.84 1.66
C PRO A 123 9.21 -12.55 0.47
N GLY A 124 8.94 -13.17 -0.67
CA GLY A 124 9.77 -13.05 -1.87
C GLY A 124 10.95 -14.02 -1.94
N GLU A 125 11.04 -14.97 -0.99
CA GLU A 125 12.08 -15.99 -0.97
C GLU A 125 11.55 -17.38 -1.35
N PHE A 126 12.41 -18.19 -1.95
CA PHE A 126 12.14 -19.60 -2.19
C PHE A 126 13.41 -20.45 -2.11
N CYS A 127 13.26 -21.74 -1.83
CA CYS A 127 14.33 -22.72 -1.94
C CYS A 127 13.83 -24.05 -2.49
N VAL A 128 14.72 -24.79 -3.13
CA VAL A 128 14.41 -26.10 -3.72
C VAL A 128 15.37 -27.14 -3.16
N ARG A 129 14.83 -28.21 -2.57
CA ARG A 129 15.56 -29.30 -1.92
C ARG A 129 15.02 -30.65 -2.35
N GLY A 130 15.54 -31.17 -3.47
CA GLY A 130 15.02 -32.39 -4.07
C GLY A 130 13.58 -32.18 -4.56
N GLY A 131 12.64 -32.99 -4.05
CA GLY A 131 11.21 -32.84 -4.32
C GLY A 131 10.48 -31.83 -3.42
N ILE A 132 11.19 -31.11 -2.54
CA ILE A 132 10.57 -30.14 -1.62
C ILE A 132 10.87 -28.73 -2.09
N ILE A 133 9.85 -27.88 -2.14
CA ILE A 133 9.98 -26.45 -2.42
C ILE A 133 9.41 -25.69 -1.23
N ASP A 134 10.23 -24.84 -0.61
CA ASP A 134 9.73 -23.84 0.32
C ASP A 134 9.62 -22.51 -0.40
N LEU A 135 8.51 -21.80 -0.20
CA LEU A 135 8.16 -20.59 -0.91
C LEU A 135 7.42 -19.64 0.03
N PHE A 136 7.92 -18.43 0.21
CA PHE A 136 7.17 -17.36 0.85
C PHE A 136 6.59 -16.43 -0.20
N ALA A 137 5.39 -16.76 -0.67
CA ALA A 137 4.69 -15.98 -1.68
C ALA A 137 4.35 -14.58 -1.17
N MET A 138 4.59 -13.56 -2.00
CA MET A 138 4.13 -12.20 -1.73
C MET A 138 2.61 -12.16 -1.56
N GLY A 139 2.16 -11.42 -0.57
CA GLY A 139 0.78 -11.28 -0.15
C GLY A 139 0.23 -12.43 0.69
N SER A 140 1.09 -13.36 1.13
CA SER A 140 0.76 -14.38 2.12
C SER A 140 1.24 -13.99 3.51
N VAL A 141 0.52 -14.43 4.54
CA VAL A 141 0.92 -14.26 5.96
C VAL A 141 1.93 -15.32 6.39
N LEU A 142 1.86 -16.51 5.79
CA LEU A 142 2.73 -17.65 6.09
C LEU A 142 3.37 -18.20 4.81
N PRO A 143 4.59 -18.74 4.87
CA PRO A 143 5.20 -19.43 3.74
C PRO A 143 4.58 -20.83 3.54
N TYR A 144 4.85 -21.40 2.38
CA TYR A 144 4.34 -22.68 1.92
C TYR A 144 5.48 -23.68 1.70
N ARG A 145 5.23 -24.93 2.07
CA ARG A 145 6.01 -26.10 1.69
C ARG A 145 5.20 -26.91 0.68
N ILE A 146 5.82 -27.16 -0.47
CA ILE A 146 5.28 -27.96 -1.56
C ILE A 146 6.10 -29.24 -1.62
N ASP A 147 5.44 -30.39 -1.48
CA ASP A 147 6.08 -31.68 -1.68
C ASP A 147 5.67 -32.24 -3.05
N LEU A 148 6.68 -32.62 -3.83
CA LEU A 148 6.52 -33.20 -5.16
C LEU A 148 6.69 -34.72 -5.12
N PHE A 149 5.82 -35.41 -5.84
CA PHE A 149 6.02 -36.80 -6.24
C PHE A 149 6.30 -36.82 -7.74
N ASP A 150 7.55 -37.13 -8.11
CA ASP A 150 8.08 -36.92 -9.46
C ASP A 150 7.89 -35.46 -9.94
N ASP A 151 6.96 -35.24 -10.88
CA ASP A 151 6.62 -33.93 -11.44
C ASP A 151 5.25 -33.41 -10.97
N GLU A 152 4.59 -34.06 -10.01
CA GLU A 152 3.25 -33.70 -9.53
C GLU A 152 3.29 -33.10 -8.12
N ILE A 153 2.50 -32.04 -7.88
CA ILE A 153 2.32 -31.45 -6.55
C ILE A 153 1.46 -32.37 -5.68
N GLU A 154 2.09 -33.17 -4.82
CA GLU A 154 1.41 -34.12 -3.94
C GLU A 154 0.71 -33.41 -2.78
N THR A 155 1.44 -32.51 -2.10
CA THR A 155 0.93 -31.72 -0.97
C THR A 155 1.41 -30.28 -0.99
N ILE A 156 0.55 -29.41 -0.49
CA ILE A 156 0.88 -28.02 -0.17
C ILE A 156 0.45 -27.77 1.27
N ALA A 157 1.34 -27.24 2.09
CA ALA A 157 1.03 -26.86 3.47
C ALA A 157 1.75 -25.58 3.87
N THR A 158 1.18 -24.82 4.80
CA THR A 158 1.89 -23.70 5.42
C THR A 158 2.94 -24.21 6.40
N PHE A 159 3.98 -23.41 6.68
CA PHE A 159 4.95 -23.73 7.73
C PHE A 159 5.37 -22.49 8.52
N ASP A 160 5.92 -22.72 9.70
CA ASP A 160 6.42 -21.68 10.59
C ASP A 160 7.90 -21.38 10.30
N VAL A 161 8.24 -20.09 10.04
CA VAL A 161 9.59 -19.68 9.61
C VAL A 161 10.67 -19.92 10.68
N ASP A 162 10.31 -19.87 11.96
CA ASP A 162 11.27 -20.00 13.06
C ASP A 162 11.60 -21.48 13.33
N THR A 163 10.57 -22.32 13.42
CA THR A 163 10.69 -23.75 13.73
C THR A 163 10.89 -24.62 12.50
N GLN A 164 10.61 -24.10 11.31
CA GLN A 164 10.65 -24.80 10.01
C GLN A 164 9.71 -26.01 9.94
N ARG A 165 8.67 -26.02 10.79
CA ARG A 165 7.69 -27.10 10.89
C ARG A 165 6.42 -26.78 10.12
N THR A 166 5.92 -27.79 9.42
CA THR A 166 4.62 -27.75 8.75
C THR A 166 3.50 -27.48 9.75
N LEU A 167 2.56 -26.62 9.37
CA LEU A 167 1.40 -26.22 10.17
C LEU A 167 0.13 -26.90 9.66
N TYR A 168 -0.49 -26.39 8.59
CA TYR A 168 -1.74 -26.92 8.05
C TYR A 168 -1.74 -26.98 6.52
N PRO A 169 -2.40 -27.99 5.92
CA PRO A 169 -2.49 -28.14 4.48
C PRO A 169 -3.37 -27.06 3.85
N VAL A 170 -3.06 -26.68 2.60
CA VAL A 170 -3.85 -25.75 1.79
C VAL A 170 -4.05 -26.33 0.38
N PRO A 171 -5.14 -25.98 -0.32
CA PRO A 171 -5.42 -26.54 -1.64
C PRO A 171 -4.61 -25.89 -2.77
N GLU A 172 -4.21 -24.63 -2.59
CA GLU A 172 -3.53 -23.84 -3.61
C GLU A 172 -2.69 -22.71 -2.99
N ILE A 173 -1.73 -22.21 -3.77
CA ILE A 173 -0.94 -21.01 -3.49
C ILE A 173 -1.30 -19.96 -4.53
N ARG A 174 -1.50 -18.72 -4.10
CA ARG A 174 -1.49 -17.55 -4.99
C ARG A 174 -0.12 -16.89 -4.89
N LEU A 175 0.57 -16.80 -6.03
CA LEU A 175 1.86 -16.15 -6.15
C LEU A 175 1.67 -14.77 -6.79
N LEU A 176 2.12 -13.72 -6.10
CA LEU A 176 2.27 -12.36 -6.64
C LEU A 176 3.74 -12.13 -7.02
N PRO A 177 4.07 -11.13 -7.87
CA PRO A 177 5.48 -10.79 -8.11
C PRO A 177 6.20 -10.43 -6.80
N ALA A 178 7.50 -10.64 -6.72
CA ALA A 178 8.30 -10.31 -5.54
C ALA A 178 8.53 -8.80 -5.36
N ARG A 179 8.25 -8.01 -6.41
CA ARG A 179 8.52 -6.57 -6.44
C ARG A 179 7.40 -5.85 -7.17
N GLU A 180 7.35 -4.53 -6.99
CA GLU A 180 6.45 -3.65 -7.74
C GLU A 180 7.01 -3.31 -9.14
N PHE A 181 8.09 -3.97 -9.59
CA PHE A 181 8.67 -3.81 -10.91
C PHE A 181 9.37 -5.09 -11.40
N PRO A 182 9.40 -5.33 -12.72
CA PRO A 182 10.10 -6.48 -13.30
C PRO A 182 11.62 -6.30 -13.35
N LEU A 183 12.36 -7.41 -13.27
CA LEU A 183 13.83 -7.45 -13.37
C LEU A 183 14.34 -8.43 -14.43
N ASP A 184 13.48 -8.89 -15.32
CA ASP A 184 13.87 -9.73 -16.45
C ASP A 184 14.72 -8.98 -17.48
N GLU A 185 15.37 -9.71 -18.40
CA GLU A 185 16.30 -9.12 -19.37
C GLU A 185 15.67 -8.01 -20.23
N LYS A 186 14.39 -8.17 -20.61
CA LYS A 186 13.67 -7.16 -21.40
C LYS A 186 13.43 -5.91 -20.56
N SER A 187 13.02 -6.08 -19.30
CA SER A 187 12.81 -4.97 -18.37
C SER A 187 14.11 -4.26 -17.98
N GLN A 188 15.22 -5.00 -17.85
CA GLN A 188 16.55 -4.41 -17.66
C GLN A 188 16.97 -3.59 -18.89
N ALA A 189 16.72 -4.08 -20.10
CA ALA A 189 17.01 -3.34 -21.33
C ALA A 189 16.17 -2.06 -21.44
N HIS A 190 14.88 -2.16 -21.11
CA HIS A 190 13.95 -1.02 -21.02
C HIS A 190 14.44 0.01 -20.02
N PHE A 191 14.73 -0.42 -18.78
CA PHE A 191 15.27 0.44 -17.73
C PHE A 191 16.52 1.17 -18.18
N ARG A 192 17.49 0.47 -18.78
CA ARG A 192 18.74 1.09 -19.28
C ARG A 192 18.46 2.15 -20.34
N GLN A 193 17.48 1.92 -21.22
CA GLN A 193 17.10 2.88 -22.24
C GLN A 193 16.47 4.12 -21.59
N ARG A 194 15.43 3.93 -20.78
CA ARG A 194 14.74 5.02 -20.07
C ARG A 194 15.69 5.81 -19.18
N PHE A 195 16.63 5.14 -18.51
CA PHE A 195 17.65 5.79 -17.69
C PHE A 195 18.52 6.76 -18.51
N ARG A 196 18.97 6.36 -19.71
CA ARG A 196 19.76 7.23 -20.60
C ARG A 196 18.95 8.39 -21.15
N ASP A 197 17.65 8.20 -21.33
CA ASP A 197 16.74 9.24 -21.82
C ASP A 197 16.39 10.25 -20.71
N SER A 198 16.34 9.81 -19.45
CA SER A 198 15.99 10.64 -18.28
C SER A 198 17.19 11.38 -17.67
N PHE A 199 18.41 10.84 -17.77
CA PHE A 199 19.58 11.40 -17.11
C PHE A 199 20.71 11.73 -18.07
N GLU A 200 21.23 12.96 -17.96
CA GLU A 200 22.40 13.40 -18.73
C GLU A 200 23.71 12.84 -18.13
N GLY A 201 24.73 12.69 -18.98
CA GLY A 201 26.08 12.28 -18.58
C GLY A 201 26.37 10.80 -18.82
N ASP A 202 27.36 10.29 -18.10
CA ASP A 202 27.84 8.90 -18.25
C ASP A 202 27.11 7.96 -17.25
N PRO A 203 26.23 7.06 -17.73
CA PRO A 203 25.48 6.15 -16.88
C PRO A 203 26.36 5.19 -16.06
N SER A 204 27.61 4.93 -16.49
CA SER A 204 28.52 4.02 -15.78
C SER A 204 28.95 4.55 -14.40
N LYS A 205 28.77 5.86 -14.16
CA LYS A 205 28.98 6.48 -12.85
C LYS A 205 27.85 6.16 -11.87
N SER A 206 26.65 5.91 -12.36
CA SER A 206 25.50 5.57 -11.52
C SER A 206 25.62 4.15 -10.97
N ARG A 207 25.51 4.02 -9.65
CA ARG A 207 25.42 2.72 -8.98
C ARG A 207 24.13 2.01 -9.39
N ILE A 208 23.02 2.75 -9.45
CA ILE A 208 21.69 2.23 -9.82
C ILE A 208 21.73 1.61 -11.21
N TYR A 209 22.23 2.33 -12.22
CA TYR A 209 22.34 1.82 -13.58
C TYR A 209 23.17 0.53 -13.67
N LYS A 210 24.32 0.49 -12.99
CA LYS A 210 25.21 -0.69 -13.01
C LYS A 210 24.59 -1.92 -12.37
N GLU A 211 23.94 -1.76 -11.22
CA GLU A 211 23.34 -2.89 -10.51
C GLU A 211 22.13 -3.44 -11.26
N VAL A 212 21.23 -2.58 -11.76
CA VAL A 212 20.11 -3.05 -12.58
C VAL A 212 20.58 -3.70 -13.88
N SER A 213 21.68 -3.21 -14.48
CA SER A 213 22.29 -3.83 -15.66
C SER A 213 22.85 -5.23 -15.40
N ARG A 214 23.07 -5.60 -14.13
CA ARG A 214 23.51 -6.93 -13.69
C ARG A 214 22.34 -7.80 -13.21
N GLY A 215 21.10 -7.31 -13.30
CA GLY A 215 19.91 -7.98 -12.78
C GLY A 215 19.69 -7.81 -11.28
N ASN A 216 20.42 -6.90 -10.62
CA ASN A 216 20.28 -6.66 -9.19
C ASN A 216 19.31 -5.49 -8.91
N ALA A 217 18.57 -5.59 -7.81
CA ALA A 217 17.80 -4.49 -7.24
C ALA A 217 18.61 -3.81 -6.12
N PRO A 218 19.32 -2.70 -6.40
CA PRO A 218 20.03 -1.96 -5.35
C PRO A 218 19.04 -1.31 -4.38
N ALA A 219 19.50 -1.02 -3.16
CA ALA A 219 18.68 -0.31 -2.17
C ALA A 219 18.25 1.07 -2.70
N GLY A 220 16.97 1.41 -2.49
CA GLY A 220 16.34 2.65 -2.98
C GLY A 220 15.89 2.61 -4.45
N ILE A 221 15.97 1.45 -5.13
CA ILE A 221 15.55 1.29 -6.53
C ILE A 221 14.07 1.63 -6.77
N GLU A 222 13.24 1.57 -5.73
CA GLU A 222 11.81 1.88 -5.78
C GLU A 222 11.54 3.32 -6.26
N TYR A 223 12.44 4.27 -5.98
CA TYR A 223 12.38 5.65 -6.50
C TYR A 223 12.78 5.78 -7.97
N TYR A 224 13.00 4.67 -8.67
CA TYR A 224 13.19 4.60 -10.11
C TYR A 224 12.10 3.78 -10.80
N LEU A 225 11.01 3.45 -10.08
CA LEU A 225 9.85 2.71 -10.59
C LEU A 225 9.39 3.16 -11.99
N PRO A 226 9.28 4.47 -12.31
CA PRO A 226 8.85 4.91 -13.65
C PRO A 226 9.76 4.47 -14.80
N LEU A 227 11.03 4.13 -14.54
CA LEU A 227 11.97 3.69 -15.57
C LEU A 227 11.77 2.23 -15.98
N PHE A 228 11.04 1.43 -15.19
CA PHE A 228 10.75 0.02 -15.50
C PHE A 228 9.54 -0.16 -16.42
N PHE A 229 8.75 0.89 -16.65
CA PHE A 229 7.51 0.82 -17.40
C PHE A 229 7.46 1.89 -18.49
N GLU A 230 6.64 1.67 -19.51
CA GLU A 230 6.31 2.71 -20.49
C GLU A 230 5.42 3.79 -19.86
N ARG A 231 4.49 3.35 -19.01
CA ARG A 231 3.60 4.20 -18.23
C ARG A 231 3.35 3.54 -16.89
N THR A 232 3.41 4.30 -15.81
CA THR A 232 3.00 3.87 -14.46
C THR A 232 1.49 4.05 -14.27
N ALA A 233 0.93 3.34 -13.31
CA ALA A 233 -0.41 3.56 -12.81
C ALA A 233 -0.40 4.51 -11.63
N THR A 234 -1.58 4.97 -11.26
CA THR A 234 -1.89 5.68 -10.01
C THR A 234 -2.83 4.81 -9.19
N LEU A 235 -3.08 5.18 -7.93
CA LEU A 235 -4.11 4.51 -7.12
C LEU A 235 -5.45 4.44 -7.88
N PHE A 236 -5.83 5.53 -8.54
CA PHE A 236 -7.10 5.67 -9.24
C PHE A 236 -7.28 4.69 -10.40
N ASP A 237 -6.19 4.24 -11.03
CA ASP A 237 -6.24 3.25 -12.12
C ASP A 237 -6.59 1.84 -11.61
N TYR A 238 -6.28 1.53 -10.35
CA TYR A 238 -6.65 0.27 -9.70
C TYR A 238 -8.10 0.23 -9.23
N LEU A 239 -8.74 1.40 -9.04
CA LEU A 239 -10.06 1.48 -8.44
C LEU A 239 -11.17 1.08 -9.43
N PRO A 240 -12.17 0.30 -8.99
CA PRO A 240 -13.37 0.07 -9.80
C PRO A 240 -14.06 1.40 -10.13
N LYS A 241 -14.54 1.58 -11.36
CA LYS A 241 -15.21 2.83 -11.82
C LYS A 241 -16.41 3.30 -10.97
N LYS A 242 -17.00 2.40 -10.19
CA LYS A 242 -18.15 2.69 -9.31
C LYS A 242 -17.74 2.95 -7.85
N ALA A 243 -16.45 2.94 -7.54
CA ALA A 243 -15.96 3.20 -6.20
C ALA A 243 -16.39 4.60 -5.73
N THR A 244 -16.62 4.73 -4.42
CA THR A 244 -16.85 6.03 -3.78
C THR A 244 -15.61 6.40 -2.98
N LEU A 245 -15.11 7.61 -3.18
CA LEU A 245 -13.94 8.11 -2.49
C LEU A 245 -14.38 8.97 -1.30
N CYS A 246 -13.72 8.77 -0.16
CA CYS A 246 -13.97 9.50 1.08
C CYS A 246 -12.67 10.19 1.49
N LEU A 247 -12.60 11.51 1.38
CA LEU A 247 -11.47 12.27 1.90
C LEU A 247 -11.67 12.48 3.40
N HIS A 248 -10.70 12.08 4.22
CA HIS A 248 -10.78 12.15 5.68
C HIS A 248 -9.70 13.10 6.23
N GLY A 249 -10.13 14.26 6.71
CA GLY A 249 -9.25 15.33 7.21
C GLY A 249 -8.76 16.28 6.12
N LYS A 250 -7.67 17.00 6.38
CA LYS A 250 -7.12 18.06 5.52
C LYS A 250 -6.22 17.52 4.42
N VAL A 251 -6.83 16.79 3.47
CA VAL A 251 -6.11 16.08 2.41
C VAL A 251 -5.29 17.02 1.52
N ASP A 252 -5.84 18.17 1.10
CA ASP A 252 -5.11 19.14 0.25
C ASP A 252 -3.88 19.73 0.97
N GLU A 253 -4.03 20.12 2.23
CA GLU A 253 -2.91 20.62 3.04
C GLU A 253 -1.79 19.56 3.20
N ALA A 254 -2.17 18.30 3.39
CA ALA A 254 -1.22 17.20 3.49
C ALA A 254 -0.47 16.96 2.16
N ILE A 255 -1.13 17.10 1.00
CA ILE A 255 -0.47 17.01 -0.32
C ILE A 255 0.54 18.15 -0.49
N GLN A 256 0.14 19.38 -0.16
CA GLN A 256 1.01 20.55 -0.26
C GLN A 256 2.24 20.41 0.64
N GLN A 257 2.05 19.98 1.89
CA GLN A 257 3.13 19.75 2.85
C GLN A 257 4.11 18.67 2.35
N PHE A 258 3.59 17.53 1.86
CA PHE A 258 4.40 16.48 1.25
C PHE A 258 5.22 17.00 0.07
N GLY A 259 4.62 17.82 -0.81
CA GLY A 259 5.32 18.44 -1.93
C GLY A 259 6.49 19.32 -1.52
N VAL A 260 6.34 20.12 -0.45
CA VAL A 260 7.42 20.95 0.11
C VAL A 260 8.56 20.08 0.65
N GLU A 261 8.22 19.01 1.39
CA GLU A 261 9.20 18.08 1.97
C GLU A 261 9.98 17.32 0.89
N ALA A 262 9.27 16.76 -0.10
CA ALA A 262 9.88 16.07 -1.24
C ALA A 262 10.80 17.02 -2.05
N ALA A 263 10.38 18.27 -2.26
CA ALA A 263 11.18 19.26 -2.99
C ALA A 263 12.44 19.65 -2.21
N SER A 264 12.33 19.81 -0.88
CA SER A 264 13.47 20.04 0.00
C SER A 264 14.50 18.90 -0.11
N ARG A 265 14.04 17.64 -0.05
CA ARG A 265 14.91 16.45 -0.20
C ARG A 265 15.54 16.35 -1.58
N TYR A 266 14.77 16.58 -2.64
CA TYR A 266 15.30 16.62 -4.00
C TYR A 266 16.43 17.66 -4.13
N ASN A 267 16.25 18.86 -3.58
CA ASN A 267 17.27 19.91 -3.63
C ASN A 267 18.52 19.60 -2.80
N LEU A 268 18.37 18.84 -1.70
CA LEU A 268 19.48 18.39 -0.88
C LEU A 268 20.31 17.29 -1.56
N LEU A 269 19.64 16.36 -2.23
CA LEU A 269 20.25 15.14 -2.76
C LEU A 269 20.67 15.25 -4.24
N ARG A 270 20.15 16.25 -4.98
CA ARG A 270 20.52 16.44 -6.39
C ARG A 270 22.02 16.69 -6.55
N GLY A 271 22.60 16.11 -7.58
CA GLY A 271 24.02 16.29 -7.94
C GLY A 271 24.92 15.12 -7.57
N ASP A 272 24.44 14.11 -6.84
CA ASP A 272 25.17 12.84 -6.70
C ASP A 272 25.10 12.03 -8.02
N PRO A 273 26.22 11.86 -8.75
CA PRO A 273 26.22 11.08 -9.99
C PRO A 273 26.02 9.57 -9.75
N GLN A 274 26.17 9.08 -8.51
CA GLN A 274 25.91 7.67 -8.19
C GLN A 274 24.41 7.37 -8.10
N HIS A 275 23.61 8.35 -7.67
CA HIS A 275 22.16 8.26 -7.46
C HIS A 275 21.45 9.48 -8.09
N PRO A 276 21.43 9.59 -9.44
CA PRO A 276 20.69 10.68 -10.09
C PRO A 276 19.20 10.57 -9.78
N LEU A 277 18.52 11.68 -9.54
CA LEU A 277 17.15 11.70 -9.04
C LEU A 277 16.15 11.98 -10.16
N LEU A 278 15.06 11.21 -10.22
CA LEU A 278 13.94 11.56 -11.09
C LEU A 278 13.28 12.88 -10.65
N PRO A 279 12.83 13.71 -11.60
CA PRO A 279 12.04 14.91 -11.28
C PRO A 279 10.81 14.55 -10.44
N LEU A 280 10.43 15.44 -9.50
CA LEU A 280 9.28 15.19 -8.61
C LEU A 280 8.01 14.80 -9.36
N ARG A 281 7.70 15.47 -10.48
CA ARG A 281 6.50 15.21 -11.30
C ARG A 281 6.45 13.80 -11.92
N GLU A 282 7.58 13.09 -11.98
CA GLU A 282 7.63 11.71 -12.47
C GLU A 282 7.41 10.70 -11.33
N LEU A 283 7.61 11.11 -10.08
CA LEU A 283 7.49 10.27 -8.90
C LEU A 283 6.27 10.58 -8.04
N PHE A 284 5.77 11.80 -8.05
CA PHE A 284 4.70 12.22 -7.17
C PHE A 284 3.63 12.97 -7.95
N MET A 285 2.40 12.55 -7.76
CA MET A 285 1.22 13.31 -8.15
C MET A 285 1.16 14.59 -7.31
N ASP A 286 0.87 15.73 -7.94
CA ASP A 286 0.61 16.99 -7.24
C ASP A 286 -0.89 17.16 -6.92
N SER A 287 -1.23 18.24 -6.20
CA SER A 287 -2.62 18.50 -5.80
C SER A 287 -3.54 18.64 -7.02
N GLU A 288 -3.09 19.31 -8.08
CA GLU A 288 -3.90 19.48 -9.30
C GLU A 288 -4.22 18.13 -9.95
N ALA A 289 -3.21 17.30 -10.21
CA ALA A 289 -3.39 15.98 -10.79
C ALA A 289 -4.25 15.06 -9.91
N PHE A 290 -4.09 15.14 -8.59
CA PHE A 290 -4.90 14.38 -7.63
C PHE A 290 -6.38 14.75 -7.69
N PHE A 291 -6.71 16.04 -7.64
CA PHE A 291 -8.10 16.49 -7.72
C PHE A 291 -8.72 16.31 -9.11
N ILE A 292 -7.92 16.34 -10.18
CA ILE A 292 -8.38 15.95 -11.52
C ILE A 292 -8.77 14.46 -11.54
N ALA A 293 -7.94 13.57 -11.00
CA ALA A 293 -8.23 12.13 -10.95
C ALA A 293 -9.48 11.82 -10.08
N LEU A 294 -9.65 12.54 -8.97
CA LEU A 294 -10.82 12.44 -8.10
C LEU A 294 -12.16 12.69 -8.83
N LYS A 295 -12.19 13.57 -9.85
CA LYS A 295 -13.42 13.92 -10.59
C LYS A 295 -14.07 12.73 -11.30
N ALA A 296 -13.35 11.63 -11.50
CA ALA A 296 -13.88 10.41 -12.11
C ALA A 296 -14.78 9.58 -11.18
N PHE A 297 -14.83 9.89 -9.88
CA PHE A 297 -15.52 9.08 -8.87
C PHE A 297 -16.54 9.90 -8.06
N ALA A 298 -17.49 9.19 -7.44
CA ALA A 298 -18.31 9.79 -6.39
C ALA A 298 -17.41 10.14 -5.19
N ARG A 299 -17.62 11.32 -4.59
CA ARG A 299 -16.79 11.84 -3.50
C ARG A 299 -17.62 12.26 -2.30
N LEU A 300 -17.16 11.87 -1.11
CA LEU A 300 -17.57 12.35 0.20
C LEU A 300 -16.36 12.97 0.90
N ASP A 301 -16.55 14.06 1.64
CA ASP A 301 -15.51 14.62 2.49
C ASP A 301 -15.96 14.57 3.96
N ILE A 302 -15.11 14.03 4.82
CA ILE A 302 -15.26 14.06 6.28
C ILE A 302 -14.31 15.10 6.83
N LEU A 303 -14.90 16.21 7.30
CA LEU A 303 -14.17 17.34 7.85
C LEU A 303 -14.11 17.25 9.39
N PRO A 304 -13.00 17.64 10.02
CA PRO A 304 -12.78 17.53 11.47
C PRO A 304 -13.76 18.31 12.34
N SER A 305 -14.26 19.46 11.87
CA SER A 305 -15.13 20.32 12.69
C SER A 305 -16.16 21.09 11.88
N PRO A 306 -17.27 21.53 12.52
CA PRO A 306 -18.23 22.44 11.91
C PRO A 306 -17.63 23.77 11.46
N GLU A 307 -16.63 24.29 12.19
CA GLU A 307 -15.92 25.53 11.85
C GLU A 307 -15.13 25.36 10.54
N GLU A 308 -14.45 24.23 10.38
CA GLU A 308 -13.73 23.92 9.15
C GLU A 308 -14.68 23.67 7.98
N ALA A 309 -15.84 23.07 8.24
CA ALA A 309 -16.92 22.96 7.25
C ALA A 309 -17.43 24.36 6.81
N LEU A 310 -17.59 25.30 7.74
CA LEU A 310 -17.97 26.69 7.45
C LEU A 310 -16.88 27.46 6.69
N ALA A 311 -15.61 27.25 7.04
CA ALA A 311 -14.47 27.83 6.33
C ALA A 311 -14.38 27.32 4.89
N ALA A 312 -14.54 26.00 4.68
CA ALA A 312 -14.56 25.38 3.36
C ALA A 312 -15.72 25.91 2.49
N ARG A 313 -16.90 26.18 3.09
CA ARG A 313 -18.03 26.85 2.43
C ARG A 313 -17.69 28.26 1.97
N SER A 314 -16.99 29.02 2.79
CA SER A 314 -16.65 30.42 2.49
C SER A 314 -15.68 30.53 1.30
N GLN A 315 -14.86 29.50 1.07
CA GLN A 315 -13.95 29.41 -0.08
C GLN A 315 -14.63 29.02 -1.40
N GLN A 316 -15.90 28.59 -1.40
CA GLN A 316 -16.64 28.34 -2.66
C GLN A 316 -16.78 29.61 -3.52
N GLY A 317 -16.77 30.80 -2.91
CA GLY A 317 -16.85 32.08 -3.61
C GLY A 317 -15.54 32.56 -4.23
N SER A 318 -14.40 31.93 -3.93
CA SER A 318 -13.07 32.39 -4.37
C SER A 318 -12.52 31.64 -5.60
N GLY A 319 -13.36 30.88 -6.31
CA GLY A 319 -12.94 30.13 -7.50
C GLY A 319 -12.23 28.79 -7.20
N ASN A 320 -12.22 28.33 -5.95
CA ASN A 320 -11.68 27.01 -5.61
C ASN A 320 -12.68 25.90 -5.98
N GLU A 321 -12.53 25.32 -7.18
CA GLU A 321 -13.39 24.22 -7.67
C GLU A 321 -13.33 22.94 -6.82
N ASN A 322 -12.30 22.79 -5.98
CA ASN A 322 -12.06 21.59 -5.18
C ASN A 322 -12.78 21.59 -3.82
N ALA A 323 -13.42 22.71 -3.46
CA ALA A 323 -14.17 22.86 -2.23
C ALA A 323 -15.43 21.96 -2.21
N PRO A 324 -15.81 21.38 -1.06
CA PRO A 324 -16.97 20.51 -0.93
C PRO A 324 -18.26 21.26 -1.31
N LYS A 325 -19.06 20.70 -2.22
CA LYS A 325 -20.25 21.37 -2.79
C LYS A 325 -21.48 21.29 -1.88
N ASN A 326 -21.73 20.13 -1.28
CA ASN A 326 -22.88 19.85 -0.43
C ASN A 326 -22.40 19.45 0.97
N LEU A 327 -22.54 20.34 1.95
CA LEU A 327 -22.20 20.03 3.34
C LEU A 327 -23.45 19.64 4.13
N ALA A 328 -23.40 18.46 4.73
CA ALA A 328 -24.36 17.99 5.73
C ALA A 328 -23.66 17.93 7.10
N LEU A 329 -24.31 18.44 8.13
CA LEU A 329 -23.81 18.32 9.50
C LEU A 329 -24.06 16.90 9.99
N CYS A 330 -23.01 16.23 10.45
CA CYS A 330 -23.16 15.01 11.23
C CYS A 330 -23.80 15.37 12.57
N ALA A 331 -24.80 14.59 12.99
CA ALA A 331 -25.45 14.74 14.29
C ALA A 331 -24.58 14.16 15.42
N THR A 332 -23.33 14.59 15.49
CA THR A 332 -22.36 14.21 16.52
C THR A 332 -21.96 15.43 17.34
N ALA A 333 -21.69 15.22 18.62
CA ALA A 333 -21.19 16.25 19.53
C ALA A 333 -20.04 15.66 20.36
N ALA A 334 -19.07 16.48 20.73
CA ALA A 334 -18.02 16.06 21.65
C ALA A 334 -18.63 15.67 23.00
N LEU A 335 -18.09 14.61 23.61
CA LEU A 335 -18.48 14.26 24.98
C LEU A 335 -18.09 15.41 25.94
N PRO A 336 -18.92 15.73 26.93
CA PRO A 336 -18.50 16.61 28.02
C PRO A 336 -17.33 15.97 28.79
N ASN A 337 -16.64 16.75 29.62
CA ASN A 337 -15.55 16.22 30.43
C ASN A 337 -16.08 15.24 31.49
N ILE A 338 -15.96 13.95 31.20
CA ILE A 338 -16.34 12.83 32.06
C ILE A 338 -15.13 12.13 32.72
N ALA A 339 -13.97 12.79 32.72
CA ALA A 339 -12.73 12.20 33.24
C ALA A 339 -12.79 11.90 34.75
N VAL A 340 -12.13 10.82 35.16
CA VAL A 340 -12.01 10.43 36.57
C VAL A 340 -11.10 11.42 37.31
N ASN A 341 -11.61 12.05 38.37
CA ASN A 341 -10.84 12.94 39.24
C ASN A 341 -10.42 12.21 40.52
N ARG A 342 -9.19 11.66 40.54
CA ARG A 342 -8.66 10.89 41.68
C ARG A 342 -8.54 11.68 42.99
N HIS A 343 -8.63 13.01 42.94
CA HIS A 343 -8.51 13.89 44.11
C HIS A 343 -9.88 14.35 44.66
N ALA A 344 -10.97 14.05 43.96
CA ALA A 344 -12.32 14.36 44.42
C ALA A 344 -12.81 13.34 45.47
N GLU A 345 -13.76 13.75 46.30
CA GLU A 345 -14.44 12.87 47.26
C GLU A 345 -15.14 11.68 46.55
N ILE A 346 -15.71 11.94 45.36
CA ILE A 346 -16.28 10.92 44.48
C ILE A 346 -15.56 11.00 43.12
N PRO A 347 -14.56 10.13 42.86
CA PRO A 347 -13.72 10.24 41.65
C PRO A 347 -14.46 10.12 40.32
N THR A 348 -15.62 9.45 40.30
CA THR A 348 -16.44 9.19 39.10
C THR A 348 -17.65 10.12 38.97
N GLN A 349 -17.74 11.18 39.79
CA GLN A 349 -18.93 12.04 39.85
C GLN A 349 -19.33 12.64 38.50
N ALA A 350 -18.37 13.11 37.71
CA ALA A 350 -18.63 13.70 36.38
C ALA A 350 -19.25 12.68 35.41
N PHE A 351 -18.77 11.43 35.43
CA PHE A 351 -19.33 10.36 34.62
C PHE A 351 -20.74 9.96 35.10
N ALA A 352 -20.97 9.87 36.41
CA ALA A 352 -22.30 9.58 36.96
C ALA A 352 -23.32 10.67 36.60
N GLN A 353 -22.97 11.95 36.73
CA GLN A 353 -23.82 13.08 36.33
C GLN A 353 -24.14 13.06 34.83
N PHE A 354 -23.18 12.67 33.99
CA PHE A 354 -23.43 12.50 32.56
C PHE A 354 -24.46 11.40 32.29
N LEU A 355 -24.34 10.24 32.94
CA LEU A 355 -25.30 9.14 32.77
C LEU A 355 -26.71 9.48 33.25
N GLU A 356 -26.84 10.22 34.35
CA GLU A 356 -28.14 10.67 34.88
C GLU A 356 -28.80 11.73 34.00
N GLY A 357 -28.00 12.59 33.37
CA GLY A 357 -28.49 13.69 32.53
C GLY A 357 -28.61 13.39 31.04
N PHE A 358 -28.19 12.21 30.57
CA PHE A 358 -28.20 11.86 29.15
C PHE A 358 -29.42 11.01 28.80
N ASP A 359 -30.34 11.57 28.01
CA ASP A 359 -31.59 10.90 27.59
C ASP A 359 -31.42 9.77 26.56
N GLY A 360 -30.18 9.44 26.18
CA GLY A 360 -29.86 8.47 25.14
C GLY A 360 -29.35 7.12 25.66
N ARG A 361 -29.10 6.19 24.74
CA ARG A 361 -28.39 4.94 25.06
C ARG A 361 -26.90 5.22 25.18
N THR A 362 -26.28 4.72 26.25
CA THR A 362 -24.83 4.80 26.45
C THR A 362 -24.17 3.48 26.08
N LEU A 363 -23.18 3.53 25.21
CA LEU A 363 -22.28 2.42 24.90
C LEU A 363 -20.94 2.68 25.59
N LEU A 364 -20.54 1.76 26.48
CA LEU A 364 -19.21 1.77 27.09
C LEU A 364 -18.29 0.87 26.27
N LEU A 365 -17.24 1.49 25.73
CA LEU A 365 -16.18 0.80 25.01
C LEU A 365 -15.00 0.60 25.96
N ALA A 366 -14.45 -0.61 25.99
CA ALA A 366 -13.25 -0.95 26.73
C ALA A 366 -12.40 -1.88 25.89
N ASP A 367 -11.11 -1.58 25.80
CA ASP A 367 -10.13 -2.49 25.21
C ASP A 367 -9.96 -3.70 26.14
N SER A 368 -9.81 -4.89 25.55
CA SER A 368 -9.63 -6.16 26.28
C SER A 368 -8.20 -6.41 26.72
#